data_AF-A0A1C4THT1-F1
#
_entry.id   AF-A0A1C4THT1-F1
#
_cell.length_a   1.000
_cell.length_b   1.000
_cell.length_c   1.000
_cell.angle_alpha   90.00
_cell.angle_beta   90.00
_cell.angle_gamma   90.00
#
_symmetry.space_group_name_H-M   'P 1'
#
loop_
_entity.id
_entity.type
_entity.pdbx_description
1 polymer ?
#
loop_
_entity_poly.entity_id
_entity_poly.type
_entity_poly.pdbx_seq_one_letter_code
_entity_poly.pdbx_strand_id
1 'polypeptide(L)'
;MKPKWITQATAGVPGADEKGDAMGASAAVGDLDGDGYGEVVVGLPGEDVGTAKDAGGVLVFKGRATGITGADTKVIGQSTADVPGVDEQGDGFGGEVHVVAGAKNVPATLAVAAPGENTNQGGVWLFKGSRTGPVTKGSISFGEASLGVTPSAVRFGNWLG
;
A
#
# COMPACT_ATOMS: atom_id res chain seq x y z
N MET A 1 -8.82 -2.56 27.30
CA MET A 1 -8.68 -3.59 26.24
C MET A 1 -7.35 -4.31 26.41
N LYS A 2 -7.25 -5.57 25.96
CA LYS A 2 -5.96 -6.25 25.77
C LYS A 2 -5.47 -5.98 24.34
N PRO A 3 -4.16 -5.81 24.11
CA PRO A 3 -3.62 -5.68 22.76
C PRO A 3 -3.91 -6.94 21.94
N LYS A 4 -4.16 -6.76 20.65
CA LYS A 4 -4.34 -7.83 19.66
C LYS A 4 -3.20 -7.78 18.66
N TRP A 5 -2.56 -8.91 18.44
CA TRP A 5 -1.49 -9.07 17.46
C TRP A 5 -2.09 -9.59 16.15
N ILE A 6 -1.65 -9.02 15.04
CA ILE A 6 -1.93 -9.47 13.67
C ILE A 6 -0.57 -9.65 13.00
N THR A 7 -0.43 -10.73 12.24
CA THR A 7 0.76 -11.10 11.44
C THR A 7 0.29 -11.59 10.07
N GLN A 8 1.18 -11.79 9.11
CA GLN A 8 0.84 -12.45 7.82
C GLN A 8 0.25 -13.86 8.04
N ALA A 9 0.70 -14.58 9.07
CA ALA A 9 0.12 -15.87 9.45
C ALA A 9 -1.28 -15.80 10.09
N THR A 10 -1.84 -14.61 10.33
CA THR A 10 -3.18 -14.49 10.91
C THR A 10 -4.23 -14.94 9.91
N ALA A 11 -5.15 -15.82 10.34
CA ALA A 11 -6.22 -16.32 9.48
C ALA A 11 -7.01 -15.19 8.79
N GLY A 12 -7.12 -15.29 7.46
CA GLY A 12 -7.79 -14.32 6.60
C GLY A 12 -6.86 -13.29 5.95
N VAL A 13 -5.61 -13.14 6.44
CA VAL A 13 -4.60 -12.29 5.79
C VAL A 13 -4.13 -12.98 4.50
N PRO A 14 -4.23 -12.33 3.32
CA PRO A 14 -3.68 -12.87 2.08
C PRO A 14 -2.16 -12.93 2.08
N GLY A 15 -1.61 -13.85 1.28
CA GLY A 15 -0.17 -14.07 1.17
C GLY A 15 0.33 -15.19 2.09
N ALA A 16 1.59 -15.58 1.91
CA ALA A 16 2.30 -16.45 2.84
C ALA A 16 3.00 -15.59 3.91
N ASP A 17 3.37 -16.20 5.04
CA ASP A 17 4.23 -15.57 6.04
C ASP A 17 5.67 -15.95 5.71
N GLU A 18 6.38 -15.08 4.99
CA GLU A 18 7.72 -15.35 4.50
C GLU A 18 8.77 -14.45 5.18
N LYS A 19 9.98 -15.00 5.30
CA LYS A 19 11.08 -14.27 5.92
C LYS A 19 11.62 -13.26 4.92
N GLY A 20 11.25 -12.00 5.08
CA GLY A 20 11.78 -10.92 4.24
C GLY A 20 10.74 -9.86 3.94
N ASP A 21 9.46 -10.26 3.96
CA ASP A 21 8.31 -9.45 3.53
C ASP A 21 8.21 -8.11 4.25
N ALA A 22 8.72 -8.08 5.48
CA ALA A 22 8.79 -6.89 6.32
C ALA A 22 7.40 -6.27 6.54
N MET A 23 6.38 -7.10 6.80
CA MET A 23 5.05 -6.63 7.16
C MET A 23 5.10 -5.60 8.28
N GLY A 24 4.50 -4.43 8.02
CA GLY A 24 4.48 -3.31 8.95
C GLY A 24 5.72 -2.43 8.89
N ALA A 25 6.54 -2.53 7.84
CA ALA A 25 7.64 -1.60 7.58
C ALA A 25 7.15 -0.14 7.50
N SER A 26 5.93 0.05 6.98
CA SER A 26 5.18 1.30 7.01
C SER A 26 3.73 1.02 7.44
N ALA A 27 3.06 2.01 8.03
CA ALA A 27 1.67 1.88 8.43
C ALA A 27 0.92 3.21 8.44
N ALA A 28 -0.34 3.19 8.03
CA ALA A 28 -1.24 4.33 8.10
C ALA A 28 -2.66 3.89 8.49
N VAL A 29 -3.43 4.82 9.05
CA VAL A 29 -4.83 4.57 9.45
C VAL A 29 -5.72 5.67 8.90
N GLY A 30 -6.83 5.29 8.28
CA GLY A 30 -7.86 6.25 7.88
C GLY A 30 -9.08 5.60 7.27
N ASP A 31 -10.20 6.33 7.27
CA ASP A 31 -11.49 5.86 6.78
C ASP A 31 -11.53 5.91 5.24
N LEU A 32 -11.05 4.84 4.62
CA LEU A 32 -10.93 4.66 3.18
C LEU A 32 -12.25 4.20 2.57
N ASP A 33 -13.20 3.71 3.37
CA ASP A 33 -14.53 3.33 2.87
C ASP A 33 -15.74 4.13 3.34
N GLY A 34 -15.51 5.10 4.23
CA GLY A 34 -16.49 6.08 4.65
C GLY A 34 -17.53 5.52 5.62
N ASP A 35 -17.24 4.41 6.30
CA ASP A 35 -18.15 3.80 7.28
C ASP A 35 -17.96 4.33 8.71
N GLY A 36 -16.97 5.22 8.91
CA GLY A 36 -16.64 5.83 10.19
C GLY A 36 -15.63 5.05 11.02
N TYR A 37 -15.10 3.94 10.54
CA TYR A 37 -14.01 3.19 11.16
C TYR A 37 -12.77 3.20 10.26
N GLY A 38 -11.63 3.65 10.80
CA GLY A 38 -10.40 3.68 10.01
C GLY A 38 -9.91 2.28 9.62
N GLU A 39 -9.66 2.09 8.33
CA GLU A 39 -8.86 0.99 7.81
C GLU A 39 -7.42 1.13 8.29
N VAL A 40 -6.75 0.00 8.50
CA VAL A 40 -5.31 -0.04 8.79
C VAL A 40 -4.60 -0.54 7.54
N VAL A 41 -3.69 0.26 7.00
CA VAL A 41 -2.86 -0.08 5.86
C VAL A 41 -1.45 -0.35 6.36
N VAL A 42 -0.85 -1.46 5.95
CA VAL A 42 0.54 -1.79 6.27
C VAL A 42 1.31 -2.17 5.01
N GLY A 43 2.55 -1.69 4.91
CA GLY A 43 3.47 -2.05 3.85
C GLY A 43 4.21 -3.35 4.11
N LEU A 44 4.52 -4.05 3.02
CA LEU A 44 5.32 -5.28 2.96
C LEU A 44 6.33 -5.15 1.81
N PRO A 45 7.27 -4.20 1.86
CA PRO A 45 8.14 -3.89 0.72
C PRO A 45 9.09 -5.03 0.33
N GLY A 46 9.25 -6.05 1.19
CA GLY A 46 10.05 -7.24 0.85
C GLY A 46 9.24 -8.40 0.27
N GLU A 47 7.93 -8.22 0.03
CA GLU A 47 7.08 -9.29 -0.52
C GLU A 47 7.56 -9.68 -1.92
N ASP A 48 7.74 -10.99 -2.14
CA ASP A 48 8.05 -11.56 -3.44
C ASP A 48 6.75 -11.76 -4.25
N VAL A 49 6.70 -11.21 -5.47
CA VAL A 49 5.55 -11.41 -6.37
C VAL A 49 5.98 -12.22 -7.59
N GLY A 50 5.62 -13.51 -7.59
CA GLY A 50 6.01 -14.45 -8.63
C GLY A 50 7.53 -14.67 -8.65
N THR A 51 8.21 -14.12 -9.65
CA THR A 51 9.69 -14.18 -9.75
C THR A 51 10.37 -12.84 -9.41
N ALA A 52 9.59 -11.78 -9.22
CA ALA A 52 10.11 -10.47 -8.84
C ALA A 52 10.31 -10.43 -7.33
N LYS A 53 11.58 -10.47 -6.91
CA LYS A 53 11.93 -10.43 -5.49
C LYS A 53 11.82 -9.03 -4.93
N ASP A 54 11.36 -8.90 -3.69
CA ASP A 54 11.19 -7.61 -3.02
C ASP A 54 10.40 -6.60 -3.89
N ALA A 55 9.41 -7.10 -4.64
CA ALA A 55 8.52 -6.26 -5.45
C ALA A 55 7.60 -5.43 -4.54
N GLY A 56 7.16 -6.04 -3.44
CA GLY A 56 6.44 -5.39 -2.38
C GLY A 56 4.91 -5.41 -2.54
N GLY A 57 4.23 -4.97 -1.50
CA GLY A 57 2.78 -4.90 -1.43
C GLY A 57 2.30 -4.07 -0.24
N VAL A 58 0.98 -3.83 -0.20
CA VAL A 58 0.29 -3.33 0.99
C VAL A 58 -0.88 -4.22 1.34
N LEU A 59 -1.08 -4.44 2.64
CA LEU A 59 -2.29 -5.05 3.18
C LEU A 59 -3.21 -3.93 3.70
N VAL A 60 -4.49 -3.98 3.33
CA VAL A 60 -5.53 -3.06 3.79
C VAL A 60 -6.52 -3.86 4.65
N PHE A 61 -6.43 -3.68 5.96
CA PHE A 61 -7.31 -4.28 6.94
C PHE A 61 -8.57 -3.44 7.13
N LYS A 62 -9.74 -4.09 7.04
CA LYS A 62 -11.02 -3.42 7.26
C LYS A 62 -11.17 -2.89 8.69
N GLY A 63 -11.49 -1.60 8.82
CA GLY A 63 -11.82 -0.97 10.10
C GLY A 63 -13.19 -1.44 10.62
N ARG A 64 -13.30 -1.66 11.94
CA ARG A 64 -14.57 -2.05 12.60
C ARG A 64 -14.62 -1.50 14.02
N ALA A 65 -15.83 -1.39 14.58
CA ALA A 65 -16.04 -1.02 15.99
C ALA A 65 -15.28 -1.93 16.98
N THR A 66 -15.09 -3.20 16.60
CA THR A 66 -14.38 -4.22 17.39
C THR A 66 -12.88 -4.29 17.09
N GLY A 67 -12.36 -3.39 16.25
CA GLY A 67 -10.99 -3.38 15.75
C GLY A 67 -10.79 -4.30 14.54
N ILE A 68 -9.54 -4.36 14.08
CA ILE A 68 -9.16 -5.13 12.87
C ILE A 68 -9.09 -6.63 13.13
N THR A 69 -9.29 -7.40 12.06
CA THR A 69 -9.10 -8.86 11.99
C THR A 69 -8.41 -9.20 10.66
N GLY A 70 -7.99 -10.45 10.45
CA GLY A 70 -7.54 -10.87 9.12
C GLY A 70 -8.68 -10.97 8.09
N ALA A 71 -9.94 -11.09 8.51
CA ALA A 71 -11.07 -11.12 7.58
C ALA A 71 -11.21 -9.79 6.82
N ASP A 72 -11.61 -9.88 5.54
CA ASP A 72 -11.76 -8.76 4.61
C ASP A 72 -10.49 -7.93 4.39
N THR A 73 -9.31 -8.53 4.65
CA THR A 73 -8.03 -7.91 4.31
C THR A 73 -7.82 -7.98 2.80
N LYS A 74 -7.45 -6.85 2.20
CA LYS A 74 -7.07 -6.78 0.79
C LYS A 74 -5.56 -6.69 0.66
N VAL A 75 -5.03 -7.24 -0.43
CA VAL A 75 -3.65 -6.99 -0.86
C VAL A 75 -3.66 -6.13 -2.11
N ILE A 76 -2.75 -5.16 -2.19
CA ILE A 76 -2.51 -4.33 -3.38
C ILE A 76 -1.00 -4.31 -3.64
N GLY A 77 -0.61 -4.61 -4.86
CA GLY A 77 0.76 -4.50 -5.40
C GLY A 77 0.71 -4.02 -6.87
N GLN A 78 1.85 -3.87 -7.53
CA GLN A 78 1.90 -3.33 -8.90
C GLN A 78 1.23 -4.27 -9.93
N SER A 79 1.23 -5.59 -9.72
CA SER A 79 0.44 -6.53 -10.52
C SER A 79 -1.06 -6.62 -10.19
N THR A 80 -1.55 -5.88 -9.19
CA THR A 80 -2.99 -5.85 -8.93
C THR A 80 -3.73 -5.21 -10.11
N ALA A 81 -4.85 -5.80 -10.52
CA ALA A 81 -5.60 -5.32 -11.67
C ALA A 81 -5.89 -3.81 -11.59
N ASP A 82 -5.68 -3.12 -12.70
CA ASP A 82 -5.81 -1.67 -12.88
C ASP A 82 -4.81 -0.79 -12.09
N VAL A 83 -3.79 -1.36 -11.43
CA VAL A 83 -2.66 -0.61 -10.89
C VAL A 83 -1.65 -0.35 -12.03
N PRO A 84 -1.27 0.91 -12.31
CA PRO A 84 -0.23 1.19 -13.31
C PRO A 84 1.14 0.67 -12.87
N GLY A 85 1.94 0.17 -13.81
CA GLY A 85 3.27 -0.36 -13.54
C GLY A 85 3.32 -1.89 -13.70
N VAL A 86 4.49 -2.45 -13.42
CA VAL A 86 4.74 -3.89 -13.37
C VAL A 86 5.56 -4.16 -12.11
N ASP A 87 5.51 -5.39 -11.59
CA ASP A 87 6.41 -5.78 -10.50
C ASP A 87 7.83 -5.97 -11.05
N GLU A 88 8.80 -5.21 -10.55
CA GLU A 88 10.22 -5.39 -10.82
C GLU A 88 10.96 -5.76 -9.53
N GLN A 89 12.14 -6.36 -9.71
CA GLN A 89 12.94 -6.76 -8.56
C GLN A 89 13.41 -5.53 -7.77
N GLY A 90 13.02 -5.46 -6.50
CA GLY A 90 13.46 -4.41 -5.57
C GLY A 90 12.69 -3.10 -5.68
N ASP A 91 11.51 -3.07 -6.30
CA ASP A 91 10.66 -1.87 -6.35
C ASP A 91 10.23 -1.42 -4.94
N GLY A 92 9.96 -2.40 -4.08
CA GLY A 92 9.57 -2.17 -2.70
C GLY A 92 8.26 -1.41 -2.56
N PHE A 93 7.24 -1.77 -3.34
CA PHE A 93 5.89 -1.22 -3.21
C PHE A 93 5.38 -1.38 -1.77
N GLY A 94 4.80 -0.32 -1.22
CA GLY A 94 4.47 -0.28 0.21
C GLY A 94 5.63 0.14 1.11
N GLY A 95 6.78 0.55 0.56
CA GLY A 95 7.91 1.07 1.33
C GLY A 95 7.52 2.25 2.23
N GLU A 96 6.60 3.08 1.77
CA GLU A 96 5.91 4.10 2.57
C GLU A 96 4.42 4.11 2.23
N VAL A 97 3.56 4.36 3.23
CA VAL A 97 2.12 4.52 3.06
C VAL A 97 1.61 5.72 3.84
N HIS A 98 0.69 6.48 3.26
CA HIS A 98 0.03 7.60 3.93
C HIS A 98 -1.45 7.66 3.55
N VAL A 99 -2.33 8.00 4.49
CA VAL A 99 -3.75 8.24 4.21
C VAL A 99 -4.04 9.74 4.27
N VAL A 100 -4.36 10.31 3.12
CA VAL A 100 -4.80 11.70 3.00
C VAL A 100 -6.30 11.76 3.28
N ALA A 101 -6.68 12.32 4.43
CA ALA A 101 -8.07 12.48 4.81
C ALA A 101 -8.84 13.31 3.76
N GLY A 102 -10.01 12.83 3.37
CA GLY A 102 -10.91 13.57 2.50
C GLY A 102 -11.64 14.67 3.26
N ALA A 103 -12.14 15.68 2.53
CA ALA A 103 -13.14 16.59 3.07
C ALA A 103 -14.43 15.83 3.45
N LYS A 104 -15.35 16.48 4.18
CA LYS A 104 -16.63 15.85 4.55
C LYS A 104 -17.34 15.30 3.30
N ASN A 105 -17.72 14.02 3.34
CA ASN A 105 -18.34 13.27 2.24
C ASN A 105 -17.44 13.08 0.99
N VAL A 106 -16.14 13.33 1.11
CA VAL A 106 -15.14 12.98 0.11
C VAL A 106 -14.34 11.81 0.68
N PRO A 107 -14.25 10.66 -0.01
CA PRO A 107 -13.45 9.54 0.48
C PRO A 107 -11.98 9.94 0.69
N ALA A 108 -11.34 9.38 1.71
CA ALA A 108 -9.89 9.52 1.89
C ALA A 108 -9.13 8.94 0.70
N THR A 109 -7.88 9.36 0.51
CA THR A 109 -6.99 8.82 -0.52
C THR A 109 -5.83 8.10 0.14
N LEU A 110 -5.57 6.87 -0.28
CA LEU A 110 -4.37 6.13 0.10
C LEU A 110 -3.25 6.49 -0.87
N ALA A 111 -2.11 6.94 -0.35
CA ALA A 111 -0.85 7.06 -1.07
C ALA A 111 0.06 5.88 -0.72
N VAL A 112 0.64 5.23 -1.73
CA VAL A 112 1.61 4.13 -1.56
C VAL A 112 2.84 4.43 -2.40
N ALA A 113 4.02 4.32 -1.81
CA ALA A 113 5.28 4.49 -2.52
C ALA A 113 5.95 3.15 -2.83
N ALA A 114 6.72 3.13 -3.92
CA ALA A 114 7.72 2.11 -4.24
C ALA A 114 9.05 2.84 -4.47
N PRO A 115 9.89 3.05 -3.42
CA PRO A 115 11.09 3.88 -3.56
C PRO A 115 12.19 3.28 -4.45
N GLY A 116 12.16 1.97 -4.69
CA GLY A 116 13.12 1.26 -5.54
C GLY A 116 12.77 1.24 -7.03
N GLU A 117 11.54 1.61 -7.37
CA GLU A 117 10.96 1.63 -8.72
C GLU A 117 11.94 2.18 -9.78
N ASN A 118 12.08 1.44 -10.90
CA ASN A 118 12.85 1.84 -12.09
C ASN A 118 14.33 2.22 -11.80
N THR A 119 15.09 1.37 -11.10
CA THR A 119 16.49 1.65 -10.71
C THR A 119 16.61 2.82 -9.70
N ASN A 120 15.84 2.78 -8.60
CA ASN A 120 15.80 3.81 -7.54
C ASN A 120 15.29 5.20 -7.98
N GLN A 121 14.51 5.28 -9.06
CA GLN A 121 13.82 6.53 -9.40
C GLN A 121 12.65 6.77 -8.44
N GLY A 122 11.99 5.68 -8.03
CA GLY A 122 10.86 5.73 -7.11
C GLY A 122 9.55 6.12 -7.79
N GLY A 123 8.44 5.65 -7.22
CA GLY A 123 7.09 5.95 -7.68
C GLY A 123 6.12 6.10 -6.52
N VAL A 124 5.06 6.88 -6.72
CA VAL A 124 3.94 7.01 -5.78
C VAL A 124 2.63 6.78 -6.51
N TRP A 125 1.75 5.99 -5.92
CA TRP A 125 0.40 5.69 -6.38
C TRP A 125 -0.63 6.29 -5.44
N LEU A 126 -1.65 6.90 -6.01
CA LEU A 126 -2.82 7.41 -5.29
C LEU A 126 -4.05 6.58 -5.61
N PHE A 127 -4.60 5.94 -4.58
CA PHE A 127 -5.82 5.14 -4.62
C PHE A 127 -6.93 5.88 -3.89
N LYS A 128 -7.97 6.28 -4.64
CA LYS A 128 -9.13 6.93 -4.04
C LYS A 128 -9.91 5.93 -3.19
N GLY A 129 -10.38 6.35 -2.02
CA GLY A 129 -11.31 5.59 -1.21
C GLY A 129 -12.68 5.44 -1.89
N SER A 130 -13.41 4.41 -1.49
CA SER A 130 -14.77 4.11 -1.95
C SER A 130 -15.47 3.25 -0.91
N ARG A 131 -16.79 3.04 -1.00
CA ARG A 131 -17.55 2.21 -0.04
C ARG A 131 -17.04 0.77 0.17
N THR A 132 -16.10 0.30 -0.64
CA THR A 132 -15.47 -1.02 -0.46
C THR A 132 -13.98 -0.92 -0.12
N GLY A 133 -13.43 0.27 0.12
CA GLY A 133 -12.02 0.55 0.36
C GLY A 133 -11.35 1.25 -0.83
N PRO A 134 -10.00 1.30 -0.87
CA PRO A 134 -9.25 1.92 -1.95
C PRO A 134 -9.54 1.25 -3.31
N VAL A 135 -9.68 2.05 -4.37
CA VAL A 135 -9.91 1.56 -5.74
C VAL A 135 -8.65 1.67 -6.59
N THR A 136 -8.32 0.59 -7.29
CA THR A 136 -7.17 0.53 -8.22
C THR A 136 -7.50 1.15 -9.57
N LYS A 137 -8.73 0.93 -10.07
CA LYS A 137 -9.20 1.53 -11.32
C LYS A 137 -9.23 3.05 -11.25
N GLY A 138 -8.47 3.68 -12.16
CA GLY A 138 -8.33 5.13 -12.19
C GLY A 138 -7.40 5.69 -11.12
N SER A 139 -6.59 4.83 -10.48
CA SER A 139 -5.46 5.28 -9.67
C SER A 139 -4.49 6.11 -10.52
N ILE A 140 -3.82 7.06 -9.87
CA ILE A 140 -2.83 7.92 -10.51
C ILE A 140 -1.48 7.50 -9.95
N SER A 141 -0.51 7.23 -10.81
CA SER A 141 0.88 7.06 -10.42
C SER A 141 1.74 8.21 -10.96
N PHE A 142 2.76 8.57 -10.20
CA PHE A 142 3.79 9.49 -10.65
C PHE A 142 5.16 9.09 -10.09
N GLY A 143 6.16 9.24 -10.95
CA GLY A 143 7.59 9.12 -10.65
C GLY A 143 8.37 10.10 -11.52
N GLU A 144 9.69 10.03 -11.49
CA GLU A 144 10.59 10.99 -12.17
C GLU A 144 10.24 11.21 -13.65
N ALA A 145 10.06 10.11 -14.40
CA ALA A 145 9.71 10.15 -15.81
C ALA A 145 8.37 10.88 -16.09
N SER A 146 7.39 10.77 -15.20
CA SER A 146 6.08 11.42 -15.34
C SER A 146 6.07 12.90 -14.94
N LEU A 147 7.04 13.31 -14.11
CA LEU A 147 7.19 14.70 -13.63
C LEU A 147 8.13 15.53 -14.53
N GLY A 148 8.69 14.92 -15.58
CA GLY A 148 9.56 15.61 -16.53
C GLY A 148 10.94 15.95 -15.98
N VAL A 149 11.35 15.30 -14.88
CA VAL A 149 12.72 15.40 -14.37
C VAL A 149 13.60 14.35 -15.06
N THR A 150 14.87 14.68 -15.31
CA THR A 150 15.81 13.71 -15.86
C THR A 150 16.04 12.60 -14.84
N PRO A 151 15.86 11.31 -15.20
CA PRO A 151 16.05 10.20 -14.28
C PRO A 151 17.40 10.28 -13.57
N SER A 152 17.34 10.34 -12.25
CA SER A 152 18.46 10.28 -11.32
C SER A 152 18.06 9.35 -10.17
N ALA A 153 18.97 8.71 -9.46
CA ALA A 153 18.60 7.76 -8.40
C ALA A 153 18.09 8.47 -7.12
N VAL A 154 17.06 9.33 -7.21
CA VAL A 154 16.63 10.22 -6.10
C VAL A 154 15.55 9.62 -5.21
N ARG A 155 15.08 8.39 -5.47
CA ARG A 155 14.14 7.63 -4.62
C ARG A 155 12.87 8.42 -4.28
N PHE A 156 12.14 8.84 -5.31
CA PHE A 156 10.87 9.52 -5.12
C PHE A 156 9.90 8.67 -4.28
N GLY A 157 9.22 9.28 -3.30
CA GLY A 157 8.36 8.53 -2.37
C GLY A 157 9.07 7.90 -1.17
N ASN A 158 10.37 8.12 -0.98
CA ASN A 158 11.10 7.68 0.23
C ASN A 158 10.53 8.24 1.56
N TRP A 159 9.70 9.28 1.50
CA TRP A 159 9.02 9.84 2.66
C TRP A 159 7.71 10.49 2.24
N LEU A 160 6.61 10.09 2.90
CA LEU A 160 5.26 10.62 2.68
C LEU A 160 4.73 11.27 3.97
N GLY A 161 5.24 12.44 4.35
CA GLY A 161 4.54 13.42 5.20
C GLY A 161 4.25 13.06 6.67
#